data_AF-A0A2E9U599-F1
#
_entry.id   AF-A0A2E9U599-F1
#
_cell.length_a   1.000
_cell.length_b   1.000
_cell.length_c   1.000
_cell.angle_alpha   90.00
_cell.angle_beta   90.00
_cell.angle_gamma   90.00
#
_symmetry.space_group_name_H-M   'P 1'
#
loop_
_entity.id
_entity.type
_entity.pdbx_description
1 polymer ?
#
loop_
_entity_poly.entity_id
_entity_poly.type
_entity_poly.pdbx_seq_one_letter_code
_entity_poly.pdbx_strand_id
1 'polypeptide(L)'
;FNKLRRKTEMIEFAPLDYLPIFEILKKICQNEKIKFEEIILKGLARRAGNDARAAINDLETLSIETKELTKKSLEELGERNQQDSILNALFKIFKTTDPKVAISAFDNVKENLDEQLLWLDENLPKEYTKPEDLAKAYDKLSKADVFNRRIRRWQHYRFLVYINALITAGIAVSKKEKYKHHVQYKPTGKLLKLWWAKQKSMKKKAIAEKIAEKTHSSKKEVLKNTLPYLQVSFKKNKIFREELTNELDLSMEEVEWLRK
;
A
#
# COMPACT_ATOMS: atom_id res chain seq x y z
N PHE A 1 14.10 -8.18 10.74
CA PHE A 1 15.45 -7.58 10.66
C PHE A 1 15.77 -6.49 11.68
N ASN A 2 14.82 -5.92 12.45
CA ASN A 2 15.12 -4.83 13.40
C ASN A 2 16.16 -5.17 14.50
N LYS A 3 16.28 -6.43 14.93
CA LYS A 3 17.31 -6.85 15.90
C LYS A 3 18.72 -6.91 15.30
N LEU A 4 18.84 -7.22 14.01
CA LEU A 4 20.10 -7.30 13.28
C LEU A 4 20.66 -5.92 12.95
N ARG A 5 19.80 -5.01 12.47
CA ARG A 5 20.18 -3.62 12.13
C ARG A 5 20.84 -2.86 13.29
N ARG A 6 20.57 -3.23 14.54
CA ARG A 6 21.17 -2.60 15.73
C ARG A 6 22.59 -3.11 16.05
N LYS A 7 23.02 -4.21 15.42
CA LYS A 7 24.31 -4.87 15.65
C LYS A 7 25.23 -4.85 14.43
N THR A 8 24.81 -4.18 13.35
CA THR A 8 25.53 -4.17 12.07
C THR A 8 25.62 -2.76 11.54
N GLU A 9 26.71 -2.45 10.86
CA GLU A 9 26.82 -1.26 10.03
C GLU A 9 26.02 -1.45 8.74
N MET A 10 25.20 -0.47 8.39
CA MET A 10 24.36 -0.52 7.19
C MET A 10 25.06 0.26 6.08
N ILE A 11 25.52 -0.45 5.05
CA ILE A 11 26.06 0.16 3.84
C ILE A 11 24.95 0.18 2.78
N GLU A 12 24.57 1.38 2.34
CA GLU A 12 23.57 1.56 1.29
C GLU A 12 24.24 1.49 -0.09
N PHE A 13 23.69 0.66 -0.98
CA PHE A 13 24.12 0.59 -2.37
C PHE A 13 23.17 1.43 -3.21
N ALA A 14 23.66 2.56 -3.72
CA ALA A 14 22.92 3.37 -4.67
C ALA A 14 22.79 2.65 -6.02
N PRO A 15 21.69 2.86 -6.76
CA PRO A 15 21.57 2.37 -8.13
C PRO A 15 22.68 2.96 -9.00
N LEU A 16 23.20 2.15 -9.93
CA LEU A 16 24.26 2.59 -10.84
C LEU A 16 23.70 3.55 -11.89
N ASP A 17 24.42 4.64 -12.18
CA ASP A 17 24.09 5.46 -13.33
C ASP A 17 24.36 4.69 -14.65
N TYR A 18 23.78 5.17 -15.75
CA TYR A 18 23.90 4.50 -17.05
C TYR A 18 25.34 4.49 -17.59
N LEU A 19 26.18 5.45 -17.16
CA LEU A 19 27.59 5.57 -17.60
C LEU A 19 28.47 4.41 -17.11
N PRO A 20 28.52 4.08 -15.80
CA PRO A 20 29.19 2.88 -15.32
C PRO A 20 28.72 1.59 -16.02
N ILE A 21 27.41 1.46 -16.25
CA ILE A 21 26.84 0.28 -16.93
C ILE A 21 27.37 0.21 -18.36
N PHE A 22 27.39 1.32 -19.09
CA PHE A 22 27.95 1.39 -20.43
C PHE A 22 29.42 0.94 -20.48
N GLU A 23 30.25 1.36 -19.53
CA GLU A 23 31.66 0.94 -19.47
C GLU A 23 31.81 -0.57 -19.20
N ILE A 24 30.98 -1.13 -18.32
CA ILE A 24 30.93 -2.58 -18.07
C ILE A 24 30.57 -3.32 -19.35
N LEU A 25 29.50 -2.91 -20.04
CA LEU A 25 29.05 -3.54 -21.28
C LEU A 25 30.09 -3.41 -22.39
N LYS A 26 30.76 -2.25 -22.49
CA LYS A 26 31.81 -2.00 -23.49
C LYS A 26 32.99 -2.95 -23.29
N LYS A 27 33.43 -3.14 -22.04
CA LYS A 27 34.48 -4.09 -21.68
C LYS A 27 34.10 -5.53 -22.03
N ILE A 28 32.86 -5.93 -21.77
CA ILE A 28 32.35 -7.27 -22.12
C ILE A 28 32.35 -7.45 -23.64
N CYS A 29 31.81 -6.49 -24.40
CA CYS A 29 31.76 -6.58 -25.87
C CYS A 29 33.17 -6.70 -26.48
N GLN A 30 34.15 -5.95 -25.96
CA GLN A 30 35.54 -6.02 -26.41
C GLN A 30 36.17 -7.40 -26.12
N ASN A 31 35.95 -7.94 -24.93
CA ASN A 31 36.50 -9.24 -24.53
C ASN A 31 35.85 -10.41 -25.31
N GLU A 32 34.56 -10.33 -25.58
CA GLU A 32 33.79 -11.38 -26.27
C GLU A 32 33.76 -11.21 -27.80
N LYS A 33 34.41 -10.16 -28.31
CA LYS A 33 34.48 -9.81 -29.75
C LYS A 33 33.10 -9.60 -30.38
N ILE A 34 32.19 -8.99 -29.63
CA ILE A 34 30.87 -8.57 -30.10
C ILE A 34 31.05 -7.23 -30.84
N LYS A 35 30.54 -7.10 -32.07
CA LYS A 35 30.54 -5.79 -32.75
C LYS A 35 29.40 -4.94 -32.23
N PHE A 36 29.68 -3.68 -31.91
CA PHE A 36 28.68 -2.75 -31.38
C PHE A 36 28.92 -1.34 -31.89
N GLU A 37 27.84 -0.56 -31.95
CA GLU A 37 27.90 0.89 -32.09
C GLU A 37 27.74 1.53 -30.70
N GLU A 38 28.56 2.53 -30.37
CA GLU A 38 28.50 3.15 -29.03
C GLU A 38 27.14 3.74 -28.69
N ILE A 39 26.42 4.27 -29.68
CA ILE A 39 25.08 4.85 -29.50
C ILE A 39 24.09 3.76 -29.08
N ILE A 40 24.16 2.58 -29.71
CA ILE A 40 23.28 1.44 -29.40
C ILE A 40 23.58 0.91 -28.00
N LEU A 41 24.86 0.78 -27.65
CA LEU A 41 25.28 0.30 -26.34
C LEU A 41 24.88 1.26 -25.21
N LYS A 42 24.96 2.58 -25.45
CA LYS A 42 24.42 3.61 -24.54
C LYS A 42 22.89 3.51 -24.42
N GLY A 43 22.20 3.22 -25.51
CA GLY A 43 20.76 2.96 -25.52
C GLY A 43 20.39 1.76 -24.64
N LEU A 44 21.13 0.66 -24.75
CA LEU A 44 20.95 -0.54 -23.93
C LEU A 44 21.17 -0.24 -22.44
N ALA A 45 22.26 0.45 -22.10
CA ALA A 45 22.57 0.84 -20.72
C ALA A 45 21.45 1.69 -20.08
N ARG A 46 20.84 2.60 -20.84
CA ARG A 46 19.71 3.41 -20.36
C ARG A 46 18.43 2.60 -20.13
N ARG A 47 18.16 1.60 -20.99
CA ARG A 47 16.97 0.75 -20.87
C ARG A 47 17.04 -0.24 -19.72
N ALA A 48 18.24 -0.60 -19.27
CA ALA A 48 18.45 -1.54 -18.17
C ALA A 48 17.97 -1.04 -16.79
N GLY A 49 17.55 0.22 -16.67
CA GLY A 49 16.91 0.74 -15.45
C GLY A 49 17.84 0.71 -14.24
N ASN A 50 19.12 1.04 -14.46
CA ASN A 50 20.16 1.13 -13.43
C ASN A 50 20.53 -0.23 -12.77
N ASP A 51 20.17 -1.36 -13.40
CA ASP A 51 20.59 -2.71 -13.01
C ASP A 51 21.63 -3.25 -14.01
N ALA A 52 22.89 -3.34 -13.59
CA ALA A 52 23.99 -3.84 -14.43
C ALA A 52 23.80 -5.32 -14.80
N ARG A 53 23.24 -6.15 -13.92
CA ARG A 53 23.02 -7.57 -14.20
C ARG A 53 21.94 -7.72 -15.27
N ALA A 54 20.87 -6.94 -15.16
CA ALA A 54 19.84 -6.91 -16.20
C ALA A 54 20.44 -6.48 -17.55
N ALA A 55 21.28 -5.44 -17.57
CA ALA A 55 21.94 -4.95 -18.78
C ALA A 55 22.81 -6.03 -19.45
N ILE A 56 23.56 -6.81 -18.66
CA ILE A 56 24.43 -7.88 -19.16
C ILE A 56 23.59 -9.00 -19.77
N ASN A 57 22.51 -9.42 -19.09
CA ASN A 57 21.62 -10.46 -19.63
C ASN A 57 20.94 -10.00 -20.94
N ASP A 58 20.57 -8.73 -21.02
CA ASP A 58 19.97 -8.15 -22.22
C ASP A 58 21.02 -8.12 -23.37
N LEU A 59 22.27 -7.76 -23.07
CA LEU A 59 23.38 -7.85 -24.03
C LEU A 59 23.60 -9.27 -24.53
N GLU A 60 23.65 -10.25 -23.62
CA GLU A 60 23.81 -11.66 -23.94
C GLU A 60 22.67 -12.14 -24.86
N THR A 61 21.43 -11.85 -24.51
CA THR A 61 20.24 -12.20 -25.31
C THR A 61 20.32 -11.66 -26.74
N LEU A 62 20.80 -10.42 -26.91
CA LEU A 62 20.93 -9.80 -28.22
C LEU A 62 22.13 -10.29 -29.04
N SER A 63 23.16 -10.85 -28.39
CA SER A 63 24.43 -11.20 -29.03
C SER A 63 24.65 -12.70 -29.21
N ILE A 64 23.82 -13.55 -28.61
CA ILE A 64 23.89 -15.02 -28.71
C ILE A 64 23.93 -15.51 -30.16
N GLU A 65 23.07 -15.00 -31.04
CA GLU A 65 22.94 -15.54 -32.40
C GLU A 65 23.88 -14.84 -33.41
N THR A 66 23.99 -13.52 -33.34
CA THR A 66 24.63 -12.72 -34.40
C THR A 66 26.00 -12.16 -34.03
N LYS A 67 26.38 -12.16 -32.73
CA LYS A 67 27.57 -11.46 -32.20
C LYS A 67 27.70 -9.99 -32.66
N GLU A 68 26.59 -9.38 -33.06
CA GLU A 68 26.53 -8.00 -33.53
C GLU A 68 25.30 -7.31 -32.93
N LEU A 69 25.53 -6.17 -32.29
CA LEU A 69 24.48 -5.31 -31.75
C LEU A 69 23.99 -4.35 -32.83
N THR A 70 22.77 -4.58 -33.33
CA THR A 70 22.13 -3.68 -34.29
C THR A 70 20.98 -2.90 -33.66
N LYS A 71 20.61 -1.76 -34.26
CA LYS A 71 19.52 -0.92 -33.77
C LYS A 71 18.17 -1.66 -33.78
N LYS A 72 17.96 -2.53 -34.77
CA LYS A 72 16.75 -3.37 -34.88
C LYS A 72 16.63 -4.33 -33.71
N SER A 73 17.73 -5.00 -33.35
CA SER A 73 17.79 -5.91 -32.21
C SER A 73 17.45 -5.18 -30.89
N LEU A 74 17.88 -3.92 -30.75
CA LEU A 74 17.50 -3.09 -29.60
C LEU A 74 15.99 -2.79 -29.60
N GLU A 75 15.38 -2.45 -30.74
CA GLU A 75 13.94 -2.17 -30.85
C GLU A 75 13.08 -3.41 -30.55
N GLU A 76 13.54 -4.60 -30.93
CA GLU A 76 12.87 -5.88 -30.67
C GLU A 76 12.85 -6.27 -29.18
N LEU A 77 13.87 -5.87 -28.40
CA LEU A 77 13.95 -6.18 -26.97
C LEU A 77 12.81 -5.53 -26.14
N GLY A 78 12.09 -4.56 -26.73
CA GLY A 78 11.06 -3.79 -26.04
C GLY A 78 11.61 -2.90 -24.93
N GLU A 79 10.71 -2.22 -24.21
CA GLU A 79 11.04 -1.52 -22.97
C GLU A 79 10.74 -2.43 -21.78
N ARG A 80 11.66 -2.47 -20.80
CA ARG A 80 11.40 -3.20 -19.56
C ARG A 80 10.30 -2.51 -18.78
N ASN A 81 9.39 -3.29 -18.21
CA ASN A 81 8.48 -2.80 -17.20
C ASN A 81 9.27 -2.36 -15.97
N GLN A 82 9.41 -1.05 -15.81
CA GLN A 82 9.97 -0.45 -14.62
C GLN A 82 8.89 -0.29 -13.56
N GLN A 83 9.29 -0.50 -12.31
CA GLN A 83 8.42 -0.26 -11.18
C GLN A 83 8.06 1.22 -11.11
N ASP A 84 6.77 1.53 -11.23
CA ASP A 84 6.27 2.89 -11.13
C ASP A 84 5.94 3.23 -9.67
N SER A 85 6.01 4.52 -9.34
CA SER A 85 5.60 5.03 -8.03
C SER A 85 4.08 5.01 -7.92
N ILE A 86 3.56 4.66 -6.73
CA ILE A 86 2.14 4.79 -6.42
C ILE A 86 1.61 6.21 -6.67
N LEU A 87 2.45 7.23 -6.47
CA LEU A 87 2.08 8.63 -6.70
C LEU A 87 1.80 8.90 -8.19
N ASN A 88 2.61 8.33 -9.07
CA ASN A 88 2.43 8.44 -10.52
C ASN A 88 1.18 7.67 -10.97
N ALA A 89 0.95 6.49 -10.41
CA ALA A 89 -0.27 5.71 -10.66
C ALA A 89 -1.54 6.48 -10.25
N LEU A 90 -1.54 7.07 -9.05
CA LEU A 90 -2.63 7.94 -8.59
C LEU A 90 -2.81 9.15 -9.49
N PHE A 91 -1.71 9.78 -9.93
CA PHE A 91 -1.78 10.90 -10.87
C PHE A 91 -2.42 10.49 -12.20
N LYS A 92 -2.05 9.34 -12.77
CA LYS A 92 -2.65 8.79 -14.00
C LYS A 92 -4.17 8.61 -13.82
N ILE A 93 -4.62 8.06 -12.70
CA ILE A 93 -6.06 7.82 -12.42
C ILE A 93 -6.81 9.14 -12.19
N PHE A 94 -6.26 10.01 -11.35
CA PHE A 94 -6.95 11.23 -10.91
C PHE A 94 -6.93 12.34 -11.96
N LYS A 95 -5.87 12.47 -12.76
CA LYS A 95 -5.72 13.54 -13.75
C LYS A 95 -6.11 13.16 -15.18
N THR A 96 -6.51 11.92 -15.42
CA THR A 96 -6.96 11.47 -16.75
C THR A 96 -8.47 11.27 -16.79
N THR A 97 -9.08 11.52 -17.95
CA THR A 97 -10.48 11.20 -18.25
C THR A 97 -10.59 10.03 -19.24
N ASP A 98 -9.50 9.65 -19.88
CA ASP A 98 -9.42 8.51 -20.78
C ASP A 98 -9.31 7.19 -20.00
N PRO A 99 -10.29 6.27 -20.10
CA PRO A 99 -10.25 4.99 -19.41
C PRO A 99 -9.07 4.11 -19.86
N LYS A 100 -8.59 4.22 -21.10
CA LYS A 100 -7.49 3.40 -21.62
C LYS A 100 -6.17 3.70 -20.94
N VAL A 101 -5.95 4.96 -20.57
CA VAL A 101 -4.73 5.37 -19.84
C VAL A 101 -4.82 4.97 -18.37
N ALA A 102 -6.01 5.05 -17.78
CA ALA A 102 -6.18 4.74 -16.37
C ALA A 102 -6.08 3.24 -16.08
N ILE A 103 -6.57 2.36 -16.97
CA ILE A 103 -6.74 0.93 -16.68
C ILE A 103 -5.44 0.20 -16.32
N SER A 104 -4.30 0.63 -16.86
CA SER A 104 -2.98 0.04 -16.62
C SER A 104 -2.19 0.77 -15.53
N ALA A 105 -2.80 1.74 -14.83
CA ALA A 105 -2.08 2.60 -13.89
C ALA A 105 -1.44 1.83 -12.72
N PHE A 106 -2.02 0.70 -12.31
CA PHE A 106 -1.52 -0.12 -11.19
C PHE A 106 -0.70 -1.36 -11.62
N ASP A 107 -0.52 -1.62 -12.91
CA ASP A 107 0.10 -2.87 -13.39
C ASP A 107 1.56 -3.03 -12.91
N ASN A 108 2.30 -1.92 -12.80
CA ASN A 108 3.73 -1.91 -12.46
C ASN A 108 4.02 -1.30 -11.08
N VAL A 109 3.04 -1.29 -10.17
CA VAL A 109 3.16 -0.65 -8.84
C VAL A 109 3.51 -1.70 -7.78
N LYS A 110 4.29 -1.33 -6.77
CA LYS A 110 4.72 -2.25 -5.69
C LYS A 110 3.60 -2.64 -4.75
N GLU A 111 2.73 -1.68 -4.46
CA GLU A 111 1.66 -1.76 -3.49
C GLU A 111 0.66 -2.84 -3.88
N ASN A 112 0.23 -3.62 -2.89
CA ASN A 112 -0.80 -4.63 -3.12
C ASN A 112 -2.19 -4.00 -3.25
N LEU A 113 -3.19 -4.82 -3.63
CA LEU A 113 -4.54 -4.33 -3.86
C LEU A 113 -5.16 -3.62 -2.64
N ASP A 114 -4.91 -4.10 -1.42
CA ASP A 114 -5.46 -3.49 -0.21
C ASP A 114 -4.83 -2.13 0.05
N GLU A 115 -3.52 -2.01 -0.16
CA GLU A 115 -2.78 -0.75 -0.07
C GLU A 115 -3.27 0.24 -1.13
N GLN A 116 -3.44 -0.21 -2.38
CA GLN A 116 -3.99 0.62 -3.48
C GLN A 116 -5.37 1.19 -3.12
N LEU A 117 -6.28 0.36 -2.58
CA LEU A 117 -7.61 0.81 -2.13
C LEU A 117 -7.51 1.87 -1.03
N LEU A 118 -6.60 1.70 -0.08
CA LEU A 118 -6.38 2.66 1.01
C LEU A 118 -5.78 3.97 0.52
N TRP A 119 -4.85 3.92 -0.45
CA TRP A 119 -4.29 5.09 -1.11
C TRP A 119 -5.36 5.88 -1.87
N LEU A 120 -6.26 5.19 -2.56
CA LEU A 120 -7.39 5.83 -3.22
C LEU A 120 -8.34 6.47 -2.20
N ASP A 121 -8.83 5.73 -1.20
CA ASP A 121 -9.76 6.22 -0.16
C ASP A 121 -9.28 7.52 0.50
N GLU A 122 -7.99 7.59 0.82
CA GLU A 122 -7.36 8.74 1.49
C GLU A 122 -7.20 9.98 0.61
N ASN A 123 -7.00 9.81 -0.71
CA ASN A 123 -6.64 10.90 -1.61
C ASN A 123 -7.77 11.36 -2.53
N LEU A 124 -8.76 10.50 -2.75
CA LEU A 124 -9.95 10.79 -3.56
C LEU A 124 -10.72 12.04 -3.12
N PRO A 125 -11.00 12.29 -1.82
CA PRO A 125 -11.70 13.51 -1.39
C PRO A 125 -10.82 14.76 -1.41
N LYS A 126 -9.49 14.60 -1.50
CA LYS A 126 -8.56 15.74 -1.64
C LYS A 126 -8.51 16.23 -3.09
N GLU A 127 -8.70 15.30 -4.02
CA GLU A 127 -8.70 15.60 -5.45
C GLU A 127 -10.09 16.02 -5.96
N TYR A 128 -11.15 15.25 -5.66
CA TYR A 128 -12.46 15.45 -6.26
C TYR A 128 -13.29 16.38 -5.37
N THR A 129 -13.37 17.64 -5.75
CA THR A 129 -14.08 18.66 -4.95
C THR A 129 -15.57 18.75 -5.26
N LYS A 130 -16.01 18.34 -6.46
CA LYS A 130 -17.44 18.32 -6.81
C LYS A 130 -18.13 17.14 -6.13
N PRO A 131 -19.21 17.35 -5.34
CA PRO A 131 -19.90 16.28 -4.63
C PRO A 131 -20.41 15.15 -5.53
N GLU A 132 -20.91 15.47 -6.73
CA GLU A 132 -21.41 14.47 -7.68
C GLU A 132 -20.32 13.52 -8.18
N ASP A 133 -19.16 14.06 -8.56
CA ASP A 133 -18.03 13.27 -9.05
C ASP A 133 -17.47 12.41 -7.91
N LEU A 134 -17.40 12.98 -6.71
CA LEU A 134 -16.94 12.31 -5.50
C LEU A 134 -17.84 11.12 -5.14
N ALA A 135 -19.16 11.33 -5.17
CA ALA A 135 -20.14 10.27 -4.89
C ALA A 135 -20.03 9.11 -5.89
N LYS A 136 -19.90 9.42 -7.19
CA LYS A 136 -19.71 8.40 -8.25
C LYS A 136 -18.42 7.62 -8.05
N ALA A 137 -17.33 8.31 -7.73
CA ALA A 137 -16.04 7.68 -7.52
C ALA A 137 -16.05 6.76 -6.29
N TYR A 138 -16.69 7.18 -5.19
CA TYR A 138 -16.88 6.33 -4.02
C TYR A 138 -17.83 5.15 -4.28
N ASP A 139 -18.85 5.29 -5.13
CA ASP A 139 -19.67 4.15 -5.56
C ASP A 139 -18.82 3.08 -6.26
N LYS A 140 -17.87 3.49 -7.13
CA LYS A 140 -16.93 2.54 -7.77
C LYS A 140 -16.00 1.89 -6.75
N LEU A 141 -15.42 2.68 -5.85
CA LEU A 141 -14.53 2.18 -4.81
C LEU A 141 -15.24 1.22 -3.84
N SER A 142 -16.50 1.51 -3.50
CA SER A 142 -17.35 0.65 -2.66
C SER A 142 -17.64 -0.69 -3.34
N LYS A 143 -17.98 -0.68 -4.63
CA LYS A 143 -18.18 -1.91 -5.41
C LYS A 143 -16.91 -2.75 -5.50
N ALA A 144 -15.75 -2.10 -5.66
CA ALA A 144 -14.46 -2.76 -5.64
C ALA A 144 -14.19 -3.48 -4.30
N ASP A 145 -14.49 -2.84 -3.16
CA ASP A 145 -14.36 -3.45 -1.83
C ASP A 145 -15.26 -4.69 -1.66
N VAL A 146 -16.50 -4.63 -2.19
CA VAL A 146 -17.41 -5.79 -2.19
C VAL A 146 -16.80 -6.97 -2.96
N PHE A 147 -16.20 -6.73 -4.13
CA PHE A 147 -15.50 -7.78 -4.88
C PHE A 147 -14.26 -8.27 -4.14
N ASN A 148 -13.48 -7.39 -3.51
CA ASN A 148 -12.32 -7.77 -2.71
C ASN A 148 -12.72 -8.72 -1.57
N ARG A 149 -13.84 -8.42 -0.89
CA ARG A 149 -14.40 -9.29 0.15
C ARG A 149 -14.85 -10.65 -0.39
N ARG A 150 -15.44 -10.68 -1.59
CA ARG A 150 -15.82 -11.95 -2.27
C ARG A 150 -14.60 -12.79 -2.63
N ILE A 151 -13.51 -12.18 -3.11
CA ILE A 151 -12.25 -12.89 -3.35
C ILE A 151 -11.75 -13.54 -2.06
N ARG A 152 -11.73 -12.80 -0.94
CA ARG A 152 -11.28 -13.36 0.35
C ARG A 152 -12.14 -14.53 0.83
N ARG A 153 -13.45 -14.51 0.53
CA ARG A 153 -14.39 -15.55 0.97
C ARG A 153 -14.40 -16.78 0.07
N TRP A 154 -14.30 -16.59 -1.25
CA TRP A 154 -14.50 -17.66 -2.24
C TRP A 154 -13.21 -18.04 -2.99
N GLN A 155 -12.12 -17.32 -2.78
CA GLN A 155 -10.84 -17.47 -3.49
C GLN A 155 -10.98 -17.36 -5.01
N HIS A 156 -12.02 -16.69 -5.50
CA HIS A 156 -12.29 -16.53 -6.92
C HIS A 156 -11.57 -15.29 -7.49
N TYR A 157 -10.29 -15.44 -7.80
CA TYR A 157 -9.39 -14.35 -8.22
C TYR A 157 -9.72 -13.70 -9.56
N ARG A 158 -10.60 -14.28 -10.38
CA ARG A 158 -11.09 -13.64 -11.61
C ARG A 158 -11.78 -12.30 -11.34
N PHE A 159 -12.23 -12.05 -10.10
CA PHE A 159 -12.77 -10.75 -9.72
C PHE A 159 -11.76 -9.60 -9.73
N LEU A 160 -10.45 -9.87 -9.74
CA LEU A 160 -9.41 -8.85 -9.84
C LEU A 160 -9.58 -7.97 -11.08
N VAL A 161 -10.03 -8.53 -12.20
CA VAL A 161 -10.29 -7.77 -13.44
C VAL A 161 -11.32 -6.67 -13.20
N TYR A 162 -12.41 -6.98 -12.50
CA TYR A 162 -13.45 -6.01 -12.18
C TYR A 162 -12.99 -5.01 -11.14
N ILE A 163 -12.23 -5.46 -10.12
CA ILE A 163 -11.69 -4.55 -9.12
C ILE A 163 -10.76 -3.54 -9.79
N ASN A 164 -9.80 -4.00 -10.61
CA ASN A 164 -8.89 -3.12 -11.31
C ASN A 164 -9.65 -2.10 -12.15
N ALA A 165 -10.60 -2.55 -12.98
CA ALA A 165 -11.41 -1.66 -13.80
C ALA A 165 -12.22 -0.63 -12.99
N LEU A 166 -12.75 -1.01 -11.83
CA LEU A 166 -13.51 -0.11 -10.95
C LEU A 166 -12.62 0.95 -10.30
N ILE A 167 -11.47 0.55 -9.75
CA ILE A 167 -10.58 1.46 -9.00
C ILE A 167 -9.71 2.34 -9.90
N THR A 168 -9.51 1.95 -11.16
CA THR A 168 -8.76 2.73 -12.13
C THR A 168 -9.69 3.55 -13.03
N ALA A 169 -10.09 2.99 -14.18
CA ALA A 169 -10.93 3.63 -15.18
C ALA A 169 -12.29 4.08 -14.61
N GLY A 170 -12.89 3.29 -13.72
CA GLY A 170 -14.15 3.63 -13.06
C GLY A 170 -14.06 4.93 -12.27
N ILE A 171 -12.99 5.12 -11.48
CA ILE A 171 -12.73 6.37 -10.76
C ILE A 171 -12.38 7.48 -11.75
N ALA A 172 -11.49 7.23 -12.72
CA ALA A 172 -11.04 8.22 -13.68
C ALA A 172 -12.19 8.87 -14.47
N VAL A 173 -13.19 8.08 -14.89
CA VAL A 173 -14.36 8.50 -15.67
C VAL A 173 -15.51 9.02 -14.78
N SER A 174 -15.39 8.93 -13.45
CA SER A 174 -16.41 9.46 -12.53
C SER A 174 -16.51 10.99 -12.57
N LYS A 175 -15.45 11.67 -13.04
CA LYS A 175 -15.40 13.13 -13.24
C LYS A 175 -15.66 13.50 -14.70
N LYS A 176 -16.35 14.63 -14.91
CA LYS A 176 -16.59 15.18 -16.27
C LYS A 176 -15.35 15.83 -16.87
N GLU A 177 -14.57 16.51 -16.03
CA GLU A 177 -13.40 17.30 -16.44
C GLU A 177 -12.24 17.08 -15.48
N LYS A 178 -11.02 17.38 -15.93
CA LYS A 178 -9.81 17.27 -15.12
C LYS A 178 -9.74 18.40 -14.09
N TYR A 179 -9.46 18.05 -12.84
CA TYR A 179 -9.19 19.03 -11.78
C TYR A 179 -7.79 19.64 -11.97
N LYS A 180 -7.71 20.97 -11.97
CA LYS A 180 -6.48 21.72 -12.29
C LYS A 180 -5.58 22.02 -11.08
N HIS A 181 -6.08 21.87 -9.85
CA HIS A 181 -5.29 22.13 -8.66
C HIS A 181 -4.26 21.03 -8.40
N HIS A 182 -3.20 21.38 -7.68
CA HIS A 182 -2.19 20.42 -7.25
C HIS A 182 -2.56 19.83 -5.89
N VAL A 183 -2.48 18.51 -5.76
CA VAL A 183 -2.73 17.79 -4.51
C VAL A 183 -1.51 16.93 -4.22
N GLN A 184 -0.97 17.05 -3.00
CA GLN A 184 0.06 16.15 -2.53
C GLN A 184 -0.59 14.86 -2.02
N TYR A 185 -0.41 13.75 -2.75
CA TYR A 185 -0.92 12.45 -2.32
C TYR A 185 -0.13 11.90 -1.15
N LYS A 186 -0.83 11.31 -0.18
CA LYS A 186 -0.25 10.81 1.07
C LYS A 186 -0.82 9.43 1.42
N PRO A 187 -0.03 8.58 2.12
CA PRO A 187 -0.53 7.29 2.59
C PRO A 187 -1.63 7.49 3.64
N THR A 188 -2.47 6.46 3.82
CA THR A 188 -3.55 6.54 4.81
C THR A 188 -3.03 6.56 6.25
N GLY A 189 -3.56 7.47 7.06
CA GLY A 189 -3.37 7.45 8.52
C GLY A 189 -4.33 6.50 9.25
N LYS A 190 -5.29 5.88 8.54
CA LYS A 190 -6.39 5.10 9.11
C LYS A 190 -5.92 3.88 9.89
N LEU A 191 -4.94 3.13 9.37
CA LEU A 191 -4.40 1.95 10.05
C LEU A 191 -3.75 2.30 11.39
N LEU A 192 -2.99 3.40 11.42
CA LEU A 192 -2.38 3.91 12.64
C LEU A 192 -3.44 4.36 13.66
N LYS A 193 -4.46 5.09 13.20
CA LYS A 193 -5.60 5.49 14.05
C LYS A 193 -6.36 4.30 14.61
N LEU A 194 -6.61 3.26 13.81
CA LEU A 194 -7.23 2.01 14.27
C LEU A 194 -6.37 1.29 15.31
N TRP A 195 -5.05 1.26 15.11
CA TRP A 195 -4.13 0.69 16.07
C TRP A 195 -4.16 1.46 17.40
N TRP A 196 -4.10 2.80 17.38
CA TRP A 196 -4.23 3.64 18.58
C TRP A 196 -5.57 3.43 19.29
N ALA A 197 -6.68 3.40 18.54
CA ALA A 197 -8.01 3.14 19.09
C ALA A 197 -8.08 1.75 19.73
N LYS A 198 -7.50 0.73 19.10
CA LYS A 198 -7.42 -0.63 19.65
C LYS A 198 -6.61 -0.65 20.94
N GLN A 199 -5.43 -0.03 20.96
CA GLN A 199 -4.57 0.10 22.14
C GLN A 199 -5.30 0.78 23.31
N LYS A 200 -5.91 1.94 23.05
CA LYS A 200 -6.69 2.68 24.06
C LYS A 200 -7.88 1.86 24.59
N SER A 201 -8.50 1.04 23.74
CA SER A 201 -9.64 0.20 24.13
C SER A 201 -9.25 -1.13 24.78
N MET A 202 -7.97 -1.53 24.81
CA MET A 202 -7.60 -2.87 25.32
C MET A 202 -7.98 -3.05 26.78
N LYS A 203 -7.61 -2.10 27.65
CA LYS A 203 -7.94 -2.13 29.08
C LYS A 203 -9.45 -2.12 29.31
N LYS A 204 -10.17 -1.25 28.61
CA LYS A 204 -11.65 -1.19 28.64
C LYS A 204 -12.28 -2.54 28.31
N LYS A 205 -11.75 -3.25 27.31
CA LYS A 205 -12.26 -4.56 26.86
C LYS A 205 -11.92 -5.68 27.84
N ALA A 206 -10.74 -5.66 28.46
CA ALA A 206 -10.34 -6.63 29.48
C ALA A 206 -11.27 -6.54 30.71
N ILE A 207 -11.53 -5.33 31.21
CA ILE A 207 -12.45 -5.11 32.33
C ILE A 207 -13.88 -5.58 31.97
N ALA A 208 -14.36 -5.23 30.77
CA ALA A 208 -15.69 -5.64 30.33
C ALA A 208 -15.83 -7.16 30.16
N GLU A 209 -14.74 -7.86 29.86
CA GLU A 209 -14.70 -9.32 29.78
C GLU A 209 -14.86 -9.97 31.15
N LYS A 210 -14.16 -9.49 32.17
CA LYS A 210 -14.30 -9.96 33.56
C LYS A 210 -15.72 -9.75 34.10
N ILE A 211 -16.31 -8.58 33.84
CA ILE A 211 -17.68 -8.28 34.24
C ILE A 211 -18.67 -9.17 33.46
N ALA A 212 -18.47 -9.33 32.16
CA ALA A 212 -19.33 -10.15 31.30
C ALA A 212 -19.41 -11.61 31.78
N GLU A 213 -18.27 -12.17 32.19
CA GLU A 213 -18.17 -13.54 32.70
C GLU A 213 -18.99 -13.73 33.99
N LYS A 214 -18.90 -12.79 34.93
CA LYS A 214 -19.65 -12.83 36.21
C LYS A 214 -21.13 -12.47 36.09
N THR A 215 -21.49 -11.65 35.09
CA THR A 215 -22.88 -11.19 34.87
C THR A 215 -23.60 -11.97 33.78
N HIS A 216 -22.98 -13.02 33.23
CA HIS A 216 -23.48 -13.81 32.10
C HIS A 216 -24.00 -12.95 30.93
N SER A 217 -23.35 -11.83 30.70
CA SER A 217 -23.75 -10.82 29.71
C SER A 217 -22.73 -10.75 28.57
N SER A 218 -23.13 -10.22 27.41
CA SER A 218 -22.18 -10.05 26.32
C SER A 218 -21.19 -8.91 26.61
N LYS A 219 -19.94 -9.01 26.15
CA LYS A 219 -18.95 -7.92 26.25
C LYS A 219 -19.47 -6.59 25.69
N LYS A 220 -20.27 -6.67 24.61
CA LYS A 220 -20.87 -5.49 23.96
C LYS A 220 -21.89 -4.81 24.87
N GLU A 221 -22.71 -5.60 25.55
CA GLU A 221 -23.71 -5.11 26.50
C GLU A 221 -23.04 -4.42 27.68
N VAL A 222 -22.06 -5.08 28.30
CA VAL A 222 -21.30 -4.53 29.42
C VAL A 222 -20.61 -3.22 29.04
N LEU A 223 -19.94 -3.16 27.89
CA LEU A 223 -19.25 -1.95 27.42
C LEU A 223 -20.17 -0.75 27.20
N LYS A 224 -21.43 -1.01 26.82
CA LYS A 224 -22.41 0.02 26.47
C LYS A 224 -23.23 0.46 27.68
N ASN A 225 -23.75 -0.50 28.43
CA ASN A 225 -24.82 -0.27 29.40
C ASN A 225 -24.39 -0.48 30.85
N THR A 226 -23.30 -1.19 31.13
CA THR A 226 -22.88 -1.47 32.52
C THR A 226 -21.66 -0.64 32.93
N LEU A 227 -20.64 -0.60 32.07
CA LEU A 227 -19.34 -0.01 32.37
C LEU A 227 -19.40 1.50 32.68
N PRO A 228 -20.20 2.34 31.97
CA PRO A 228 -20.30 3.77 32.30
C PRO A 228 -20.82 4.02 33.72
N TYR A 229 -21.82 3.26 34.18
CA TYR A 229 -22.36 3.40 35.54
C TYR A 229 -21.42 2.83 36.58
N LEU A 230 -20.81 1.67 36.30
CA LEU A 230 -19.81 1.08 37.18
C LEU A 230 -18.64 2.04 37.42
N GLN A 231 -18.16 2.74 36.39
CA GLN A 231 -17.09 3.72 36.53
C GLN A 231 -17.47 4.87 37.47
N VAL A 232 -18.71 5.36 37.42
CA VAL A 232 -19.21 6.39 38.35
C VAL A 232 -19.32 5.86 39.78
N SER A 233 -19.90 4.68 39.97
CA SER A 233 -20.02 4.04 41.29
C SER A 233 -18.65 3.73 41.90
N PHE A 234 -17.71 3.25 41.08
CA PHE A 234 -16.34 2.93 41.45
C PHE A 234 -15.55 4.16 41.89
N LYS A 235 -15.84 5.35 41.35
CA LYS A 235 -15.24 6.63 41.79
C LYS A 235 -15.78 7.10 43.14
N LYS A 236 -17.10 7.02 43.34
CA LYS A 236 -17.78 7.62 44.49
C LYS A 236 -17.73 6.78 45.76
N ASN A 237 -17.80 5.46 45.66
CA ASN A 237 -17.90 4.59 46.83
C ASN A 237 -16.64 3.74 47.01
N LYS A 238 -15.94 3.91 48.14
CA LYS A 238 -14.71 3.18 48.48
C LYS A 238 -14.96 1.72 48.86
N ILE A 239 -16.05 1.44 49.58
CA ILE A 239 -16.38 0.07 50.02
C ILE A 239 -16.75 -0.78 48.79
N PHE A 240 -17.66 -0.27 47.96
CA PHE A 240 -18.06 -0.91 46.70
C PHE A 240 -16.85 -1.16 45.77
N ARG A 241 -15.87 -0.26 45.78
CA ARG A 241 -14.65 -0.41 44.99
C ARG A 241 -13.82 -1.62 45.42
N GLU A 242 -13.62 -1.80 46.72
CA GLU A 242 -12.81 -2.88 47.27
C GLU A 242 -13.49 -4.24 47.03
N GLU A 243 -14.79 -4.33 47.28
CA GLU A 243 -15.60 -5.52 46.99
C GLU A 243 -15.56 -5.91 45.51
N LEU A 244 -15.82 -4.94 44.63
CA LEU A 244 -15.84 -5.18 43.18
C LEU A 244 -14.46 -5.54 42.63
N THR A 245 -13.39 -4.96 43.19
CA THR A 245 -12.00 -5.27 42.81
C THR A 245 -11.66 -6.72 43.12
N ASN A 246 -12.08 -7.21 44.29
CA ASN A 246 -11.86 -8.59 44.71
C ASN A 246 -12.73 -9.57 43.90
N GLU A 247 -14.01 -9.26 43.71
CA GLU A 247 -14.94 -10.15 43.00
C GLU A 247 -14.59 -10.32 41.51
N LEU A 248 -14.06 -9.27 40.89
CA LEU A 248 -13.65 -9.26 39.48
C LEU A 248 -12.16 -9.55 39.27
N ASP A 249 -11.38 -9.76 40.34
CA ASP A 249 -9.92 -9.93 40.32
C ASP A 249 -9.22 -8.86 39.44
N LEU A 250 -9.48 -7.58 39.73
CA LEU A 250 -8.95 -6.46 38.94
C LEU A 250 -7.48 -6.16 39.31
N SER A 251 -6.65 -6.00 38.28
CA SER A 251 -5.26 -5.56 38.46
C SER A 251 -5.19 -4.08 38.88
N MET A 252 -4.08 -3.67 39.51
CA MET A 252 -3.88 -2.27 39.93
C MET A 252 -4.04 -1.27 38.77
N GLU A 253 -3.61 -1.62 37.57
CA GLU A 253 -3.75 -0.79 36.38
C GLU A 253 -5.21 -0.64 35.92
N GLU A 254 -6.04 -1.67 36.08
CA GLU A 254 -7.47 -1.65 35.74
C GLU A 254 -8.26 -0.81 36.75
N VAL A 255 -7.91 -0.94 38.04
CA VAL A 255 -8.47 -0.11 39.12
C VAL A 255 -8.15 1.37 38.87
N GLU A 256 -6.92 1.70 38.51
CA GLU A 256 -6.53 3.07 38.18
C GLU A 256 -7.29 3.59 36.95
N TRP A 257 -7.51 2.74 35.94
CA TRP A 257 -8.28 3.10 34.76
C TRP A 257 -9.75 3.42 35.10
N LEU A 258 -10.39 2.61 35.96
CA LEU A 258 -11.78 2.84 36.41
C LEU A 258 -11.91 4.07 37.33
N ARG A 259 -10.82 4.48 38.00
CA ARG A 259 -10.78 5.70 38.81
C ARG A 259 -10.66 6.98 37.99
N LYS A 260 -10.11 6.91 36.77
CA LYS A 260 -10.00 8.06 35.84
C LYS A 260 -11.36 8.42 35.27
#